data_AF-A0A935SAS8-F1
#
_entry.id   AF-A0A935SAS8-F1
#
_cell.length_a   1.000
_cell.length_b   1.000
_cell.length_c   1.000
_cell.angle_alpha   90.00
_cell.angle_beta   90.00
_cell.angle_gamma   90.00
#
_symmetry.space_group_name_H-M   'P 1'
#
loop_
_entity.id
_entity.type
_entity.pdbx_description
1 polymer ?
#
loop_
_entity_poly.entity_id
_entity_poly.type
_entity_poly.pdbx_seq_one_letter_code
_entity_poly.pdbx_strand_id
1 'polypeptide(L)'
;MDELNYAAFFDAKYIDLIKHINNVQYDTAIKLHEKFTLIKSLASLKDTALRQNYDVIYFDAFSPRQVPYMWTLEVFKEMYKALKPGGVLVTSCTQSQFKRDLKAAGFEVEEIPEATGKREMTRGTKKFE
;
A
#
# COMPACT_ATOMS: atom_id res chain seq x y z
N MET A 1 -6.34 20.48 -6.94
CA MET A 1 -7.28 19.39 -7.30
C MET A 1 -7.84 19.58 -8.71
N ASP A 2 -8.03 20.82 -9.15
CA ASP A 2 -8.51 21.12 -10.52
C ASP A 2 -7.51 20.76 -11.64
N GLU A 3 -6.23 20.59 -11.32
CA GLU A 3 -5.19 20.28 -12.32
C GLU A 3 -5.20 18.83 -12.83
N LEU A 4 -5.79 17.89 -12.09
CA LEU A 4 -5.75 16.44 -12.43
C LEU A 4 -7.12 15.84 -12.78
N ASN A 5 -8.19 16.66 -12.76
CA ASN A 5 -9.57 16.32 -13.17
C ASN A 5 -10.11 14.97 -12.64
N TYR A 6 -9.72 14.55 -11.43
CA TYR A 6 -10.16 13.27 -10.85
C TYR A 6 -11.68 13.16 -10.73
N ALA A 7 -12.38 14.29 -10.59
CA ALA A 7 -13.84 14.33 -10.52
C ALA A 7 -14.54 13.72 -11.75
N ALA A 8 -13.88 13.68 -12.92
CA ALA A 8 -14.43 13.07 -14.12
C ALA A 8 -14.45 11.52 -14.09
N PHE A 9 -13.66 10.89 -13.22
CA PHE A 9 -13.52 9.43 -13.12
C PHE A 9 -14.40 8.81 -12.04
N PHE A 10 -15.04 9.63 -11.20
CA PHE A 10 -15.87 9.16 -10.09
C PHE A 10 -17.31 9.62 -10.26
N ASP A 11 -18.26 8.81 -9.81
CA ASP A 11 -19.65 9.25 -9.70
C ASP A 11 -19.73 10.53 -8.88
N ALA A 12 -20.61 11.46 -9.28
CA ALA A 12 -20.78 12.76 -8.62
C ALA A 12 -21.00 12.64 -7.10
N LYS A 13 -21.62 11.54 -6.64
CA LYS A 13 -21.85 11.24 -5.22
C LYS A 13 -20.56 11.07 -4.38
N TYR A 14 -19.42 10.80 -5.00
CA TYR A 14 -18.14 10.62 -4.29
C TYR A 14 -17.26 11.88 -4.27
N ILE A 15 -17.62 12.92 -5.03
CA ILE A 15 -16.80 14.13 -5.17
C ILE A 15 -16.55 14.79 -3.80
N ASP A 16 -17.59 14.93 -2.98
CA ASP A 16 -17.47 15.56 -1.66
C ASP A 16 -16.64 14.71 -0.69
N LEU A 17 -16.75 13.39 -0.76
CA LEU A 17 -15.93 12.47 0.02
C LEU A 17 -14.44 12.60 -0.35
N ILE A 18 -14.13 12.65 -1.65
CA ILE A 18 -12.74 12.81 -2.14
C ILE A 18 -12.18 14.16 -1.70
N LYS A 19 -12.97 15.24 -1.82
CA LYS A 19 -12.59 16.57 -1.31
C LYS A 19 -12.32 16.52 0.19
N HIS A 20 -13.16 15.83 0.96
CA HIS A 20 -12.96 15.69 2.40
C HIS A 20 -11.64 14.96 2.70
N ILE A 21 -11.42 13.78 2.14
CA ILE A 21 -10.17 12.99 2.31
C ILE A 21 -8.93 13.80 1.94
N ASN A 22 -8.99 14.59 0.86
CA ASN A 22 -7.86 15.40 0.43
C ASN A 22 -7.54 16.54 1.40
N ASN A 23 -8.54 17.13 2.05
CA ASN A 23 -8.37 18.30 2.93
C ASN A 23 -8.24 17.99 4.42
N VAL A 24 -8.46 16.74 4.85
CA VAL A 24 -8.27 16.36 6.25
C VAL A 24 -6.82 16.52 6.69
N GLN A 25 -6.64 16.87 7.96
CA GLN A 25 -5.34 17.03 8.61
C GLN A 25 -4.54 15.72 8.57
N TYR A 26 -3.24 15.84 8.34
CA TYR A 26 -2.33 14.71 8.41
C TYR A 26 -2.22 14.15 9.84
N ASP A 27 -1.90 12.87 9.94
CA ASP A 27 -1.61 12.11 11.17
C ASP A 27 -2.73 12.12 12.21
N THR A 28 -3.95 12.42 11.75
CA THR A 28 -5.16 12.45 12.58
C THR A 28 -6.14 11.37 12.13
N ALA A 29 -6.70 10.64 13.09
CA ALA A 29 -7.75 9.67 12.82
C ALA A 29 -9.09 10.37 12.55
N ILE A 30 -9.61 10.21 11.34
CA ILE A 30 -10.91 10.74 10.94
C ILE A 30 -11.88 9.59 10.68
N LYS A 31 -13.13 9.74 11.12
CA LYS A 31 -14.18 8.76 10.87
C LYS A 31 -14.90 9.11 9.57
N LEU A 32 -14.69 8.34 8.51
CA LEU A 32 -15.41 8.52 7.23
C LEU A 32 -16.73 7.76 7.19
N HIS A 33 -16.85 6.70 7.99
CA HIS A 33 -18.05 5.88 8.14
C HIS A 33 -18.07 5.22 9.53
N GLU A 34 -19.20 4.66 9.96
CA GLU A 34 -19.32 3.95 11.24
C GLU A 34 -18.23 2.91 11.48
N LYS A 35 -17.83 2.22 10.41
CA LYS A 35 -16.84 1.14 10.40
C LYS A 35 -15.55 1.48 9.65
N PHE A 36 -15.34 2.75 9.30
CA PHE A 36 -14.16 3.16 8.53
C PHE A 36 -13.52 4.41 9.12
N THR A 37 -12.27 4.26 9.55
CA THR A 37 -11.43 5.35 10.03
C THR A 37 -10.22 5.47 9.13
N LEU A 38 -9.92 6.69 8.69
CA LEU A 38 -8.74 7.00 7.88
C LEU A 38 -7.70 7.73 8.73
N ILE A 39 -6.44 7.37 8.57
CA ILE A 39 -5.30 8.18 8.97
C ILE A 39 -4.49 8.42 7.70
N LYS A 40 -4.27 9.68 7.34
CA LYS A 40 -3.47 10.10 6.19
C LYS A 40 -2.17 10.71 6.71
N SER A 41 -1.03 10.24 6.24
CA SER A 41 0.28 10.75 6.67
C SER A 41 1.04 11.37 5.51
N LEU A 42 1.77 12.46 5.76
CA LEU A 42 2.72 13.04 4.82
C LEU A 42 4.13 12.73 5.31
N ALA A 43 4.62 11.55 5.00
CA ALA A 43 5.91 11.08 5.48
C ALA A 43 6.58 10.16 4.48
N SER A 44 7.91 10.13 4.53
CA SER A 44 8.74 9.17 3.80
C SER A 44 8.67 7.81 4.49
N LEU A 45 8.42 6.74 3.74
CA LEU A 45 8.37 5.38 4.29
C LEU A 45 9.71 4.98 4.95
N LYS A 46 10.83 5.56 4.52
CA LYS A 46 12.15 5.33 5.11
C LYS A 46 12.29 5.95 6.51
N ASP A 47 11.63 7.07 6.72
CA ASP A 47 11.75 7.87 7.95
C ASP A 47 10.55 7.68 8.88
N THR A 48 9.59 6.82 8.48
CA THR A 48 8.38 6.54 9.23
C THR A 48 8.52 5.25 10.02
N ALA A 49 8.39 5.34 11.33
CA ALA A 49 8.19 4.16 12.16
C ALA A 49 6.80 3.59 11.91
N LEU A 50 6.72 2.56 11.07
CA LEU A 50 5.48 1.85 10.80
C LEU A 50 4.97 1.17 12.07
N ARG A 51 3.65 1.20 12.28
CA ARG A 51 3.02 0.49 13.39
C ARG A 51 3.12 -1.02 13.15
N GLN A 52 3.55 -1.78 14.15
CA GLN A 52 3.65 -3.25 14.06
C GLN A 52 2.31 -3.93 14.30
N ASN A 53 1.30 -3.60 13.49
CA ASN A 53 -0.05 -4.09 13.72
C ASN A 53 -0.92 -4.12 12.45
N TYR A 54 -0.32 -4.18 11.26
CA TYR A 54 -1.09 -4.22 10.02
C TYR A 54 -1.46 -5.67 9.64
N ASP A 55 -2.72 -5.86 9.27
CA ASP A 55 -3.20 -7.11 8.69
C ASP A 55 -2.89 -7.19 7.18
N VAL A 56 -2.96 -6.04 6.48
CA VAL A 56 -2.73 -5.92 5.04
C VAL A 56 -1.96 -4.65 4.71
N ILE A 57 -1.00 -4.76 3.79
CA ILE A 57 -0.32 -3.64 3.15
C ILE A 57 -0.65 -3.67 1.64
N TYR A 58 -1.32 -2.62 1.16
CA TYR A 58 -1.48 -2.37 -0.27
C TYR A 58 -0.30 -1.52 -0.76
N PHE A 59 0.69 -2.16 -1.39
CA PHE A 59 1.87 -1.47 -1.88
C PHE A 59 1.67 -1.02 -3.33
N ASP A 60 1.09 0.17 -3.47
CA ASP A 60 0.78 0.81 -4.75
C ASP A 60 1.67 2.04 -4.97
N ALA A 61 2.92 1.76 -5.30
CA ALA A 61 3.93 2.75 -5.63
C ALA A 61 4.12 2.83 -7.15
N PHE A 62 4.59 3.99 -7.63
CA PHE A 62 5.12 4.08 -8.99
C PHE A 62 6.23 3.05 -9.24
N SER A 63 6.40 2.68 -10.51
CA SER A 63 7.28 1.58 -10.90
C SER A 63 8.69 1.69 -10.31
N PRO A 64 9.39 0.55 -10.11
CA PRO A 64 10.77 0.54 -9.62
C PRO A 64 11.73 1.43 -10.40
N ARG A 65 11.45 1.68 -11.68
CA ARG A 65 12.26 2.58 -12.51
C ARG A 65 12.06 4.05 -12.18
N GLN A 66 10.84 4.44 -11.82
CA GLN A 66 10.50 5.83 -11.50
C GLN A 66 10.90 6.20 -10.08
N VAL A 67 10.73 5.28 -9.13
CA VAL A 67 10.96 5.57 -7.71
C VAL A 67 11.78 4.46 -7.04
N PRO A 68 13.00 4.15 -7.53
CA PRO A 68 13.78 2.97 -7.13
C PRO A 68 14.06 2.90 -5.62
N TYR A 69 14.16 4.05 -4.96
CA TYR A 69 14.44 4.13 -3.53
C TYR A 69 13.31 3.56 -2.64
N MET A 70 12.10 3.38 -3.17
CA MET A 70 11.00 2.71 -2.44
C MET A 70 11.01 1.18 -2.60
N TRP A 71 11.80 0.66 -3.53
CA TRP A 71 11.82 -0.76 -3.90
C TRP A 71 13.07 -1.47 -3.40
N THR A 72 13.52 -1.14 -2.18
CA THR A 72 14.73 -1.72 -1.60
C THR A 72 14.40 -2.79 -0.56
N LEU A 73 15.35 -3.70 -0.33
CA LEU A 73 15.23 -4.76 0.66
C LEU A 73 14.95 -4.21 2.07
N GLU A 74 15.54 -3.07 2.43
CA GLU A 74 15.35 -2.43 3.73
C GLU A 74 13.90 -1.98 3.91
N VAL A 75 13.30 -1.37 2.88
CA VAL A 75 11.89 -0.96 2.90
C VAL A 75 10.97 -2.18 3.05
N PHE A 76 11.28 -3.28 2.34
CA PHE A 76 10.50 -4.52 2.46
C PHE A 76 10.63 -5.16 3.85
N LYS A 77 11.81 -5.10 4.48
CA LYS A 77 12.01 -5.58 5.85
C LYS A 77 11.19 -4.78 6.86
N GLU A 78 11.12 -3.46 6.72
CA GLU A 78 10.30 -2.64 7.60
C GLU A 78 8.80 -2.94 7.42
N MET A 79 8.34 -3.16 6.19
CA MET A 79 6.96 -3.60 5.94
C MET A 79 6.68 -5.00 6.51
N TYR A 80 7.62 -5.93 6.41
CA TYR A 80 7.50 -7.27 7.02
C TYR A 80 7.38 -7.19 8.55
N LYS A 81 8.18 -6.34 9.19
CA LYS A 81 8.09 -6.09 10.64
C LYS A 81 6.75 -5.46 11.02
N ALA A 82 6.23 -4.57 10.18
CA ALA A 82 4.98 -3.86 10.43
C ALA A 82 3.72 -4.76 10.34
N LEU A 83 3.80 -5.85 9.58
CA LEU A 83 2.71 -6.83 9.47
C LEU A 83 2.61 -7.72 10.72
N LYS A 84 1.37 -8.07 11.07
CA LYS A 84 1.10 -9.17 12.02
C LYS A 84 1.49 -10.52 11.42
N PRO A 85 1.71 -11.56 12.25
CA PRO A 85 1.71 -12.94 11.77
C PRO A 85 0.44 -13.25 10.97
N GLY A 86 0.58 -13.85 9.80
CA GLY A 86 -0.50 -14.07 8.84
C GLY A 86 -0.85 -12.86 7.96
N GLY A 87 -0.24 -11.70 8.21
CA GLY A 87 -0.48 -10.48 7.43
C GLY A 87 0.12 -10.56 6.03
N VAL A 88 -0.46 -9.79 5.10
CA VAL A 88 -0.09 -9.84 3.68
C VAL A 88 0.27 -8.49 3.09
N LEU A 89 1.26 -8.47 2.21
CA LEU A 89 1.55 -7.38 1.29
C LEU A 89 1.07 -7.77 -0.11
N VAL A 90 0.39 -6.86 -0.79
CA VAL A 90 -0.04 -7.04 -2.19
C VAL A 90 0.41 -5.88 -3.06
N THR A 91 0.84 -6.18 -4.28
CA THR A 91 1.24 -5.17 -5.27
C THR A 91 1.03 -5.66 -6.70
N SER A 92 0.81 -4.73 -7.62
CA SER A 92 0.75 -5.01 -9.07
C SER A 92 2.13 -5.24 -9.70
N CYS A 93 3.23 -4.99 -8.96
CA CYS A 93 4.58 -5.23 -9.46
C CYS A 93 4.91 -6.73 -9.50
N THR A 94 5.25 -7.22 -10.68
CA THR A 94 5.62 -8.63 -10.94
C THR A 94 7.10 -8.83 -11.31
N GLN A 95 7.93 -7.79 -11.12
CA GLN A 95 9.34 -7.86 -11.49
C GLN A 95 10.09 -8.94 -10.70
N SER A 96 10.91 -9.74 -11.38
CA SER A 96 11.63 -10.86 -10.74
C SER A 96 12.60 -10.42 -9.64
N GLN A 97 13.27 -9.27 -9.79
CA GLN A 97 14.15 -8.75 -8.74
C GLN A 97 13.35 -8.39 -7.48
N PHE A 98 12.23 -7.68 -7.64
CA PHE A 98 11.33 -7.37 -6.54
C PHE A 98 10.85 -8.63 -5.79
N LYS A 99 10.46 -9.69 -6.51
CA LYS A 99 10.06 -10.97 -5.90
C LYS A 99 11.20 -11.61 -5.09
N ARG A 100 12.45 -11.49 -5.54
CA ARG A 100 13.63 -11.97 -4.78
C ARG A 100 13.85 -11.15 -3.52
N ASP A 101 13.70 -9.83 -3.59
CA ASP A 101 13.91 -8.94 -2.45
C ASP A 101 12.82 -9.12 -1.39
N LEU A 102 11.56 -9.36 -1.79
CA LEU A 102 10.50 -9.77 -0.85
C LEU A 102 10.84 -11.08 -0.12
N LYS A 103 11.30 -12.12 -0.85
CA LYS A 103 11.75 -13.37 -0.22
C LYS A 103 12.89 -13.14 0.76
N ALA A 104 13.88 -12.31 0.37
CA ALA A 104 15.00 -11.95 1.24
C ALA A 104 14.60 -11.12 2.47
N ALA A 105 13.46 -10.41 2.41
CA ALA A 105 12.88 -9.71 3.55
C ALA A 105 12.13 -10.65 4.53
N GLY A 106 11.84 -11.89 4.11
CA GLY A 106 11.18 -12.91 4.93
C GLY A 106 9.77 -13.30 4.47
N PHE A 107 9.25 -12.71 3.39
CA PHE A 107 7.93 -13.05 2.88
C PHE A 107 7.90 -14.40 2.18
N GLU A 108 6.78 -15.12 2.32
CA GLU A 108 6.38 -16.13 1.35
C GLU A 108 5.76 -15.44 0.15
N VAL A 109 6.34 -15.65 -1.03
CA VAL A 109 5.94 -14.91 -2.25
C VAL A 109 5.25 -15.83 -3.23
N GLU A 110 4.06 -15.42 -3.65
CA GLU A 110 3.25 -16.08 -4.67
C GLU A 110 2.72 -15.06 -5.68
N GLU A 111 2.39 -15.55 -6.87
CA GLU A 111 1.69 -14.78 -7.90
C GLU A 111 0.21 -15.15 -7.83
N ILE A 112 -0.64 -14.13 -7.83
CA ILE A 112 -2.09 -14.28 -7.80
C ILE A 112 -2.70 -13.49 -8.96
N PRO A 113 -3.84 -13.94 -9.51
CA PRO A 113 -4.56 -13.15 -10.50
C PRO A 113 -4.96 -11.79 -9.92
N GLU A 114 -4.78 -10.73 -10.71
CA GLU A 114 -5.34 -9.41 -10.42
C GLU A 114 -6.88 -9.52 -10.34
N ALA A 115 -7.53 -8.58 -9.65
CA ALA A 115 -8.99 -8.56 -9.50
C ALA A 115 -9.77 -8.64 -10.82
N THR A 116 -9.18 -8.16 -11.93
CA THR A 116 -9.80 -8.24 -13.28
C THR A 116 -9.47 -9.54 -14.04
N GLY A 117 -8.56 -10.36 -13.52
CA GLY A 117 -8.06 -11.60 -14.14
C GLY A 117 -7.14 -11.39 -15.35
N LYS A 118 -6.85 -10.13 -15.73
CA LYS A 118 -6.07 -9.82 -16.95
C LYS A 118 -4.57 -9.75 -16.73
N ARG A 119 -4.13 -9.63 -15.49
CA ARG A 119 -2.73 -9.49 -15.09
C ARG A 119 -2.47 -10.29 -13.83
N GLU A 120 -1.19 -10.53 -13.56
CA GLU A 120 -0.74 -11.11 -12.30
C GLU A 120 -0.39 -9.99 -11.31
N MET A 121 -0.58 -10.28 -10.02
CA MET A 121 -0.13 -9.48 -8.88
C MET A 121 0.79 -10.33 -8.02
N THR A 122 1.70 -9.67 -7.29
CA THR A 122 2.54 -10.34 -6.30
C THR A 122 1.90 -10.22 -4.92
N ARG A 123 1.77 -11.34 -4.21
CA ARG A 123 1.43 -11.39 -2.79
C ARG A 123 2.61 -11.90 -1.97
N GLY A 124 2.94 -11.17 -0.91
CA GLY A 124 3.91 -11.57 0.10
C GLY A 124 3.20 -11.82 1.42
N THR A 125 3.33 -13.02 2.00
CA THR A 125 2.70 -13.39 3.28
C THR A 125 3.75 -13.51 4.38
N LYS A 126 3.46 -12.93 5.55
CA LYS A 126 4.20 -13.19 6.78
C LYS A 126 3.59 -14.43 7.44
N LYS A 127 4.36 -15.51 7.59
CA LYS A 127 3.86 -16.75 8.20
C LYS A 127 3.34 -16.49 9.63
N PHE A 128 2.41 -17.34 10.06
CA PHE A 128 2.16 -17.53 11.48
C PHE A 128 3.41 -18.16 12.09
N GLU A 129 3.91 -17.58 13.19
CA GLU A 129 4.95 -18.20 14.02
C GLU A 129 4.35 -19.33 14.87
#